data_AF-A0A9E5ZPI4-F1
#
_entry.id   AF-A0A9E5ZPI4-F1
#
_cell.length_a   1.000
_cell.length_b   1.000
_cell.length_c   1.000
_cell.angle_alpha   90.00
_cell.angle_beta   90.00
_cell.angle_gamma   90.00
#
_symmetry.space_group_name_H-M   'P 1'
#
loop_
_entity.id
_entity.type
_entity.pdbx_description
1 polymer ?
#
loop_
_entity_poly.entity_id
_entity_poly.type
_entity_poly.pdbx_seq_one_letter_code
_entity_poly.pdbx_strand_id
1 'polypeptide(L)'
;MKSIKSTFILAILAGFTFISCDNEPLTGTFIDESGVVTGTTDTSEGTTTTTLKPFFAKVEGVEFSEPTIEAFILNDKLWVRGTDAETNKLTIGLPVDVAVGTFEIDSTNYTGVFSDNVTPIFLAKANTGTITITTHDTTARTISGSFNFIATPSGATTPQYDITEGEFNVSY
;
A
#
# COMPACT_ATOMS: atom_id res chain seq x y z
N MET A 1 -29.28 -5.72 -83.37
CA MET A 1 -30.58 -5.16 -82.90
C MET A 1 -31.29 -6.23 -82.07
N LYS A 2 -31.76 -5.85 -80.87
CA LYS A 2 -32.91 -6.44 -80.16
C LYS A 2 -32.81 -7.91 -79.68
N SER A 3 -32.63 -8.09 -78.36
CA SER A 3 -33.67 -8.68 -77.50
C SER A 3 -33.29 -8.60 -76.01
N ILE A 4 -34.06 -7.79 -75.29
CA ILE A 4 -34.39 -7.95 -73.86
C ILE A 4 -35.17 -9.27 -73.72
N LYS A 5 -34.91 -10.07 -72.68
CA LYS A 5 -35.87 -10.66 -71.70
C LYS A 5 -35.12 -11.62 -70.76
N SER A 6 -35.18 -11.41 -69.44
CA SER A 6 -35.55 -12.43 -68.44
C SER A 6 -35.47 -11.80 -67.04
N THR A 7 -36.62 -11.42 -66.46
CA THR A 7 -37.29 -12.15 -65.35
C THR A 7 -36.60 -11.90 -64.00
N PHE A 8 -37.00 -10.87 -63.26
CA PHE A 8 -37.89 -10.96 -62.07
C PHE A 8 -37.39 -11.96 -61.02
N ILE A 9 -36.87 -11.45 -59.89
CA ILE A 9 -37.26 -11.89 -58.54
C ILE A 9 -37.07 -10.71 -57.58
N LEU A 10 -38.14 -10.47 -56.85
CA LEU A 10 -38.37 -9.46 -55.85
C LEU A 10 -37.87 -9.99 -54.50
N ALA A 11 -37.00 -9.24 -53.81
CA ALA A 11 -36.78 -9.41 -52.38
C ALA A 11 -36.64 -8.02 -51.75
N ILE A 12 -37.70 -7.64 -51.03
CA ILE A 12 -37.80 -6.43 -50.22
C ILE A 12 -36.92 -6.64 -48.99
N LEU A 13 -35.91 -5.80 -48.79
CA LEU A 13 -35.24 -5.67 -47.49
C LEU A 13 -35.19 -4.18 -47.11
N ALA A 14 -36.23 -3.76 -46.40
CA ALA A 14 -36.26 -2.51 -45.68
C ALA A 14 -35.35 -2.64 -44.45
N GLY A 15 -34.11 -2.16 -44.57
CA GLY A 15 -33.21 -1.94 -43.45
C GLY A 15 -33.05 -0.45 -43.23
N PHE A 16 -33.91 0.14 -42.40
CA PHE A 16 -33.64 1.42 -41.76
C PHE A 16 -32.47 1.22 -40.80
N THR A 17 -31.30 1.79 -41.07
CA THR A 17 -30.32 2.05 -40.02
C THR A 17 -30.38 3.53 -39.71
N PHE A 18 -30.99 3.83 -38.57
CA PHE A 18 -31.15 5.17 -38.05
C PHE A 18 -29.78 5.80 -37.76
N ILE A 19 -29.73 7.08 -38.13
CA ILE A 19 -28.74 8.10 -37.76
C ILE A 19 -28.58 8.17 -36.24
N SER A 20 -27.34 8.43 -35.84
CA SER A 20 -26.90 9.05 -34.58
C SER A 20 -27.57 8.59 -33.28
N CYS A 21 -26.80 7.87 -32.47
CA CYS A 21 -26.80 8.14 -31.04
C CYS A 21 -25.34 8.46 -30.69
N ASP A 22 -25.06 9.75 -30.55
CA ASP A 22 -23.90 10.23 -29.81
C ASP A 22 -23.82 9.48 -28.48
N ASN A 23 -22.62 9.06 -28.10
CA ASN A 23 -22.33 8.46 -26.81
C ASN A 23 -22.59 9.51 -25.72
N GLU A 24 -23.82 9.59 -25.20
CA GLU A 24 -24.08 10.29 -23.96
C GLU A 24 -23.44 9.51 -22.80
N PRO A 25 -22.58 10.14 -21.99
CA PRO A 25 -22.15 9.52 -20.74
C PRO A 25 -23.36 9.37 -19.83
N LEU A 26 -23.49 8.18 -19.23
CA LEU A 26 -24.46 7.91 -18.16
C LEU A 26 -24.10 8.77 -16.94
N THR A 27 -24.53 10.03 -16.93
CA THR A 27 -24.57 10.85 -15.72
C THR A 27 -25.80 10.42 -14.92
N GLY A 28 -25.69 9.24 -14.32
CA GLY A 28 -26.65 8.80 -13.32
C GLY A 28 -26.54 9.70 -12.10
N THR A 29 -27.51 10.58 -11.89
CA THR A 29 -27.73 11.23 -10.60
C THR A 29 -28.43 10.22 -9.68
N PHE A 30 -27.64 9.49 -8.89
CA PHE A 30 -28.20 8.72 -7.78
C PHE A 30 -28.50 9.71 -6.65
N ILE A 31 -29.78 10.01 -6.48
CA ILE A 31 -30.29 10.67 -5.29
C ILE A 31 -30.39 9.57 -4.22
N ASP A 32 -29.57 9.63 -3.19
CA ASP A 32 -29.84 8.88 -1.98
C ASP A 32 -30.97 9.57 -1.19
N GLU A 33 -31.81 8.76 -0.56
CA GLU A 33 -32.91 9.23 0.28
C GLU A 33 -32.39 9.73 1.64
N SER A 34 -31.45 10.66 1.61
CA SER A 34 -31.06 11.52 2.73
C SER A 34 -30.54 12.83 2.14
N GLY A 35 -31.49 13.63 1.63
CA GLY A 35 -31.22 14.74 0.73
C GLY A 35 -30.14 15.72 1.16
N VAL A 36 -29.06 15.74 0.38
CA VAL A 36 -28.25 16.93 0.08
C VAL A 36 -27.75 16.80 -1.36
N VAL A 37 -28.09 17.77 -2.22
CA VAL A 37 -27.59 17.88 -3.59
C VAL A 37 -27.03 19.28 -3.84
N THR A 38 -25.97 19.30 -4.65
CA THR A 38 -25.24 20.41 -5.33
C THR A 38 -23.99 20.92 -4.61
N GLY A 39 -22.84 21.08 -5.28
CA GLY A 39 -22.61 21.10 -6.72
C GLY A 39 -21.17 20.87 -7.16
N THR A 40 -21.07 20.58 -8.44
CA THR A 40 -19.86 20.47 -9.24
C THR A 40 -19.05 21.76 -9.18
N THR A 41 -17.80 21.66 -8.72
CA THR A 41 -16.72 22.57 -9.11
C THR A 41 -15.57 21.68 -9.52
N ASP A 42 -15.06 21.88 -10.72
CA ASP A 42 -13.93 21.13 -11.28
C ASP A 42 -12.74 21.15 -10.33
N THR A 43 -12.43 20.01 -9.73
CA THR A 43 -11.10 19.69 -9.23
C THR A 43 -10.90 18.21 -9.48
N SER A 44 -9.84 17.88 -10.20
CA SER A 44 -9.40 16.52 -10.45
C SER A 44 -9.08 15.86 -9.11
N GLU A 45 -10.09 15.22 -8.52
CA GLU A 45 -9.94 14.38 -7.35
C GLU A 45 -9.77 12.96 -7.87
N GLY A 46 -8.50 12.59 -8.10
CA GLY A 46 -8.16 11.21 -8.36
C GLY A 46 -8.69 10.39 -7.19
N THR A 47 -9.63 9.49 -7.47
CA THR A 47 -9.95 8.38 -6.58
C THR A 47 -8.67 7.58 -6.40
N THR A 48 -7.86 7.93 -5.40
CA THR A 48 -6.75 7.12 -4.95
C THR A 48 -7.37 5.86 -4.38
N THR A 49 -7.43 4.81 -5.21
CA THR A 49 -7.53 3.45 -4.70
C THR A 49 -6.21 3.21 -3.97
N THR A 50 -6.10 3.71 -2.74
CA THR A 50 -4.94 3.52 -1.87
C THR A 50 -4.89 2.03 -1.57
N THR A 51 -4.18 1.29 -2.40
CA THR A 51 -3.83 -0.08 -2.12
C THR A 51 -2.99 -0.03 -0.86
N LEU A 52 -3.59 -0.36 0.29
CA LEU A 52 -2.89 -0.40 1.56
C LEU A 52 -1.79 -1.46 1.45
N LYS A 53 -0.53 -1.00 1.48
CA LYS A 53 0.62 -1.91 1.52
C LYS A 53 0.70 -2.54 2.92
N PRO A 54 1.01 -3.84 3.04
CA PRO A 54 1.13 -4.50 4.34
C PRO A 54 2.36 -4.02 5.13
N PHE A 55 3.29 -3.33 4.47
CA PHE A 55 4.40 -2.62 5.07
C PHE A 55 4.68 -1.37 4.23
N PHE A 56 5.16 -0.30 4.86
CA PHE A 56 5.62 0.92 4.20
C PHE A 56 6.54 1.68 5.15
N ALA A 57 7.56 2.34 4.62
CA ALA A 57 8.36 3.32 5.37
C ALA A 57 9.16 4.20 4.42
N LYS A 58 9.69 5.30 4.93
CA LYS A 58 10.75 6.08 4.28
C LYS A 58 12.05 5.93 5.05
N VAL A 59 13.14 5.69 4.32
CA VAL A 59 14.52 5.74 4.83
C VAL A 59 15.18 6.97 4.23
N GLU A 60 15.64 7.91 5.06
CA GLU A 60 16.20 9.19 4.60
C GLU A 60 15.24 9.97 3.68
N GLY A 61 13.93 9.89 3.97
CA GLY A 61 12.88 10.55 3.19
C GLY A 61 12.54 9.88 1.86
N VAL A 62 13.23 8.81 1.47
CA VAL A 62 12.95 8.01 0.26
C VAL A 62 12.15 6.77 0.64
N GLU A 63 11.11 6.45 -0.13
CA GLU A 63 10.32 5.23 0.07
C GLU A 63 11.24 3.99 0.06
N PHE A 64 11.17 3.22 1.14
CA PHE A 64 11.70 1.86 1.17
C PHE A 64 10.69 0.98 0.43
N SER A 65 11.11 0.38 -0.68
CA SER A 65 10.22 -0.40 -1.55
C SER A 65 10.51 -1.89 -1.43
N GLU A 66 9.83 -2.55 -0.50
CA GLU A 66 10.00 -3.97 -0.20
C GLU A 66 9.10 -4.90 -1.04
N PRO A 67 9.63 -5.67 -2.02
CA PRO A 67 8.85 -6.73 -2.67
C PRO A 67 8.61 -7.94 -1.75
N THR A 68 9.38 -8.07 -0.65
CA THR A 68 9.26 -9.19 0.28
C THR A 68 8.99 -8.69 1.69
N ILE A 69 7.91 -9.18 2.29
CA ILE A 69 7.51 -8.88 3.67
C ILE A 69 7.37 -10.20 4.41
N GLU A 70 8.01 -10.27 5.57
CA GLU A 70 7.97 -11.44 6.44
C GLU A 70 7.57 -10.99 7.84
N ALA A 71 6.63 -11.70 8.45
CA ALA A 71 6.34 -11.57 9.87
C ALA A 71 6.41 -12.95 10.52
N PHE A 72 7.15 -13.06 11.63
CA PHE A 72 7.43 -14.34 12.26
C PHE A 72 7.76 -14.19 13.75
N ILE A 73 7.47 -15.24 14.52
CA ILE A 73 7.79 -15.30 15.95
C ILE A 73 9.14 -16.01 16.14
N LEU A 74 10.03 -15.39 16.90
CA LEU A 74 11.29 -15.99 17.33
C LEU A 74 11.67 -15.44 18.71
N ASN A 75 11.95 -16.34 19.66
CA ASN A 75 12.34 -16.03 21.04
C ASN A 75 11.35 -15.08 21.75
N ASP A 76 10.05 -15.44 21.72
CA ASP A 76 8.93 -14.66 22.31
C ASP A 76 8.80 -13.21 21.80
N LYS A 77 9.41 -12.93 20.64
CA LYS A 77 9.24 -11.68 19.91
C LYS A 77 8.62 -11.94 18.55
N LEU A 78 7.68 -11.08 18.18
CA LEU A 78 7.21 -10.95 16.81
C LEU A 78 8.14 -9.99 16.07
N TRP A 79 8.63 -10.46 14.93
CA TRP A 79 9.45 -9.69 14.00
C TRP A 79 8.64 -9.37 12.76
N VAL A 80 8.74 -8.15 12.26
CA VAL A 80 8.20 -7.73 10.96
C VAL A 80 9.35 -7.15 10.15
N ARG A 81 9.59 -7.70 8.96
CA ARG A 81 10.73 -7.37 8.11
C ARG A 81 10.27 -7.10 6.68
N GLY A 82 10.59 -5.91 6.18
CA GLY A 82 10.63 -5.60 4.75
C GLY A 82 12.04 -5.83 4.21
N THR A 83 12.13 -6.41 3.01
CA THR A 83 13.39 -6.54 2.24
C THR A 83 13.19 -5.94 0.86
N ASP A 84 14.05 -4.97 0.48
CA ASP A 84 14.02 -4.32 -0.84
C ASP A 84 14.69 -5.17 -1.93
N ALA A 85 14.71 -4.66 -3.18
CA ALA A 85 15.31 -5.37 -4.32
C ALA A 85 16.85 -5.48 -4.21
N GLU A 86 17.47 -4.53 -3.53
CA GLU A 86 18.90 -4.45 -3.22
C GLU A 86 19.28 -5.32 -2.02
N THR A 87 18.31 -5.98 -1.39
CA THR A 87 18.40 -6.84 -0.21
C THR A 87 18.74 -6.11 1.10
N ASN A 88 18.59 -4.78 1.14
CA ASN A 88 18.53 -4.03 2.38
C ASN A 88 17.30 -4.48 3.18
N LYS A 89 17.37 -4.37 4.50
CA LYS A 89 16.32 -4.85 5.40
C LYS A 89 15.92 -3.78 6.38
N LEU A 90 14.61 -3.56 6.49
CA LEU A 90 14.02 -2.76 7.55
C LEU A 90 13.21 -3.71 8.45
N THR A 91 13.59 -3.80 9.72
CA THR A 91 13.03 -4.77 10.66
C THR A 91 12.61 -4.10 11.94
N ILE A 92 11.38 -4.37 12.38
CA ILE A 92 10.90 -4.07 13.72
C ILE A 92 10.70 -5.36 14.51
N GLY A 93 10.88 -5.30 15.82
CA GLY A 93 10.69 -6.42 16.72
C GLY A 93 9.99 -5.97 18.00
N LEU A 94 9.01 -6.74 18.44
CA LEU A 94 8.13 -6.39 19.55
C LEU A 94 7.72 -7.66 20.33
N PRO A 95 7.26 -7.56 21.60
CA PRO A 95 6.79 -8.72 22.35
C PRO A 95 5.64 -9.45 21.64
N VAL A 96 5.65 -10.78 21.65
CA VAL A 96 4.63 -11.59 20.94
C VAL A 96 3.20 -11.35 21.43
N ASP A 97 3.02 -10.82 22.63
CA ASP A 97 1.75 -10.52 23.29
C ASP A 97 1.53 -9.02 23.49
N VAL A 98 2.18 -8.17 22.67
CA VAL A 98 2.10 -6.71 22.79
C VAL A 98 0.66 -6.21 22.85
N ALA A 99 0.38 -5.27 23.75
CA ALA A 99 -0.92 -4.59 23.82
C ALA A 99 -1.00 -3.45 22.79
N VAL A 100 -2.23 -3.01 22.49
CA VAL A 100 -2.47 -1.76 21.75
C VAL A 100 -1.92 -0.58 22.56
N GLY A 101 -1.18 0.31 21.91
CA GLY A 101 -0.52 1.45 22.55
C GLY A 101 0.75 1.90 21.85
N THR A 102 1.37 2.96 22.37
CA THR A 102 2.64 3.49 21.87
C THR A 102 3.77 3.14 22.83
N PHE A 103 4.85 2.62 22.28
CA PHE A 103 6.01 2.16 23.02
C PHE A 103 7.27 2.81 22.50
N GLU A 104 8.09 3.32 23.42
CA GLU A 104 9.43 3.77 23.10
C GLU A 104 10.28 2.58 22.67
N ILE A 105 11.08 2.79 21.63
CA ILE A 105 12.06 1.80 21.21
C ILE A 105 13.11 1.66 22.31
N ASP A 106 13.33 0.41 22.68
CA ASP A 106 14.39 0.00 23.57
C ASP A 106 15.13 -1.18 22.95
N SER A 107 16.44 -1.28 23.17
CA SER A 107 17.27 -2.32 22.53
C SER A 107 16.90 -3.77 22.90
N THR A 108 15.89 -3.99 23.76
CA THR A 108 15.45 -5.28 24.28
C THR A 108 14.07 -5.68 23.74
N ASN A 109 13.02 -4.96 24.10
CA ASN A 109 11.62 -5.31 23.84
C ASN A 109 11.14 -4.74 22.50
N TYR A 110 11.31 -3.44 22.29
CA TYR A 110 10.83 -2.72 21.10
C TYR A 110 12.00 -2.30 20.24
N THR A 111 12.36 -3.12 19.26
CA THR A 111 13.60 -2.96 18.49
C THR A 111 13.30 -2.48 17.08
N GLY A 112 14.08 -1.54 16.57
CA GLY A 112 14.16 -1.19 15.15
C GLY A 112 15.56 -1.47 14.62
N VAL A 113 15.67 -2.00 13.41
CA VAL A 113 16.95 -2.30 12.75
C VAL A 113 16.84 -1.96 11.26
N PHE A 114 17.83 -1.23 10.76
CA PHE A 114 18.08 -1.07 9.34
C PHE A 114 19.41 -1.75 9.01
N SER A 115 19.40 -2.64 8.02
CA SER A 115 20.60 -3.25 7.47
C SER A 115 20.72 -2.83 6.03
N ASP A 116 21.79 -2.11 5.69
CA ASP A 116 22.16 -1.97 4.28
C ASP A 116 22.87 -3.24 3.80
N ASN A 117 22.96 -3.40 2.49
CA ASN A 117 23.70 -4.47 1.82
C ASN A 117 24.87 -3.91 1.00
N VAL A 118 25.21 -2.64 1.20
CA VAL A 118 26.35 -1.98 0.55
C VAL A 118 27.60 -2.26 1.37
N THR A 119 28.74 -2.55 0.73
CA THR A 119 29.99 -2.79 1.47
C THR A 119 30.65 -1.45 1.88
N PRO A 120 31.07 -1.28 3.15
CA PRO A 120 30.92 -2.23 4.27
C PRO A 120 29.47 -2.29 4.77
N ILE A 121 28.97 -3.51 5.03
CA ILE A 121 27.60 -3.72 5.50
C ILE A 121 27.45 -3.13 6.90
N PHE A 122 26.51 -2.22 7.06
CA PHE A 122 26.13 -1.61 8.32
C PHE A 122 24.84 -2.23 8.86
N LEU A 123 24.92 -2.71 10.10
CA LEU A 123 23.75 -3.07 10.90
C LEU A 123 23.44 -1.91 11.86
N ALA A 124 22.57 -1.01 11.43
CA ALA A 124 22.14 0.13 12.21
C ALA A 124 20.97 -0.27 13.13
N LYS A 125 21.11 -0.02 14.42
CA LYS A 125 20.09 -0.30 15.42
C LYS A 125 19.44 1.00 15.87
N ALA A 126 18.13 0.96 16.08
CA ALA A 126 17.38 2.10 16.54
C ALA A 126 17.88 2.53 17.93
N ASN A 127 18.20 3.82 18.07
CA ASN A 127 18.65 4.42 19.33
C ASN A 127 17.56 5.30 19.98
N THR A 128 16.60 5.78 19.19
CA THR A 128 15.43 6.56 19.61
C THR A 128 14.28 6.30 18.66
N GLY A 129 13.04 6.45 19.11
CA GLY A 129 11.87 6.32 18.26
C GLY A 129 10.74 5.61 18.97
N THR A 130 9.63 5.43 18.26
CA THR A 130 8.43 4.80 18.80
C THR A 130 7.86 3.76 17.84
N ILE A 131 7.21 2.75 18.42
CA ILE A 131 6.34 1.81 17.73
C ILE A 131 4.95 1.95 18.35
N THR A 132 3.95 2.23 17.52
CA THR A 132 2.55 2.30 17.94
C THR A 132 1.80 1.11 17.39
N ILE A 133 1.16 0.35 18.26
CA ILE A 133 0.30 -0.78 17.90
C ILE A 133 -1.14 -0.29 17.88
N THR A 134 -1.78 -0.37 16.72
CA THR A 134 -3.18 0.04 16.51
C THR A 134 -4.13 -1.14 16.72
N THR A 135 -3.78 -2.32 16.19
CA THR A 135 -4.53 -3.56 16.43
C THR A 135 -3.59 -4.73 16.61
N HIS A 136 -3.98 -5.68 17.46
CA HIS A 136 -3.28 -6.95 17.61
C HIS A 136 -4.28 -8.04 18.01
N ASP A 137 -4.52 -8.99 17.11
CA ASP A 137 -5.32 -10.18 17.37
C ASP A 137 -4.39 -11.40 17.37
N THR A 138 -4.08 -11.89 18.57
CA THR A 138 -3.20 -13.05 18.77
C THR A 138 -3.85 -14.38 18.36
N THR A 139 -5.18 -14.40 18.23
CA THR A 139 -5.91 -15.60 17.75
C THR A 139 -5.90 -15.65 16.23
N ALA A 140 -6.18 -14.54 15.57
CA ALA A 140 -6.11 -14.42 14.11
C ALA A 140 -4.67 -14.26 13.59
N ARG A 141 -3.72 -13.99 14.49
CA ARG A 141 -2.30 -13.73 14.20
C ARG A 141 -2.12 -12.56 13.23
N THR A 142 -2.84 -11.48 13.50
CA THR A 142 -2.78 -10.23 12.73
C THR A 142 -2.38 -9.07 13.64
N ILE A 143 -1.58 -8.16 13.11
CA ILE A 143 -1.14 -6.96 13.82
C ILE A 143 -1.02 -5.79 12.85
N SER A 144 -1.40 -4.61 13.32
CA SER A 144 -1.17 -3.36 12.60
C SER A 144 -0.71 -2.24 13.51
N GLY A 145 0.01 -1.30 12.92
CA GLY A 145 0.59 -0.19 13.66
C GLY A 145 1.50 0.67 12.81
N SER A 146 2.14 1.62 13.47
CA SER A 146 3.08 2.55 12.87
C SER A 146 4.40 2.58 13.64
N PHE A 147 5.46 3.06 13.01
CA PHE A 147 6.76 3.23 13.64
C PHE A 147 7.54 4.40 13.03
N ASN A 148 8.41 4.98 13.84
CA ASN A 148 9.40 5.97 13.41
C ASN A 148 10.61 5.84 14.32
N PHE A 149 11.81 5.91 13.77
CA PHE A 149 13.02 5.81 14.57
C PHE A 149 14.26 6.32 13.86
N ILE A 150 15.27 6.62 14.66
CA ILE A 150 16.62 6.90 14.17
C ILE A 150 17.47 5.67 14.48
N ALA A 151 18.23 5.19 13.51
CA ALA A 151 19.13 4.05 13.65
C ALA A 151 20.58 4.41 13.32
N THR A 152 21.50 3.88 14.12
CA THR A 152 22.96 4.07 13.95
C THR A 152 23.71 2.76 14.19
N PRO A 153 24.86 2.52 13.54
CA PRO A 153 25.71 1.39 13.85
C PRO A 153 26.20 1.43 15.31
N SER A 154 26.37 0.25 15.91
CA SER A 154 26.80 0.16 17.31
C SER A 154 28.15 0.85 17.53
N GLY A 155 28.19 1.79 18.48
CA GLY A 155 29.40 2.53 18.82
C GLY A 155 29.78 3.64 17.83
N ALA A 156 28.93 3.93 16.85
CA ALA A 156 29.11 5.02 15.90
C ALA A 156 27.95 6.01 15.97
N THR A 157 28.21 7.25 15.58
CA THR A 157 27.17 8.27 15.34
C THR A 157 26.86 8.43 13.85
N THR A 158 27.64 7.78 12.98
CA THR A 158 27.50 7.83 11.53
C THR A 158 27.82 6.47 10.90
N PRO A 159 27.17 6.09 9.78
CA PRO A 159 25.97 6.74 9.22
C PRO A 159 24.79 6.71 10.20
N GLN A 160 23.86 7.64 10.01
CA GLN A 160 22.59 7.70 10.72
C GLN A 160 21.49 7.51 9.67
N TYR A 161 20.47 6.72 10.01
CA TYR A 161 19.31 6.48 9.17
C TYR A 161 18.04 6.94 9.91
N ASP A 162 17.29 7.87 9.31
CA ASP A 162 16.00 8.37 9.73
C ASP A 162 14.89 7.57 9.05
N ILE A 163 14.18 6.80 9.85
CA ILE A 163 13.07 5.96 9.44
C ILE A 163 11.79 6.67 9.83
N THR A 164 11.03 7.10 8.83
CA THR A 164 9.82 7.91 8.98
C THR A 164 8.65 7.29 8.25
N GLU A 165 7.43 7.72 8.61
CA GLU A 165 6.18 7.27 7.98
C GLU A 165 6.05 5.73 7.95
N GLY A 166 6.61 5.04 8.94
CA GLY A 166 6.56 3.59 9.03
C GLY A 166 5.15 3.12 9.37
N GLU A 167 4.61 2.20 8.57
CA GLU A 167 3.30 1.59 8.76
C GLU A 167 3.40 0.08 8.48
N PHE A 168 2.66 -0.73 9.22
CA PHE A 168 2.57 -2.16 8.99
C PHE A 168 1.15 -2.68 9.28
N ASN A 169 0.75 -3.68 8.50
CA ASN A 169 -0.49 -4.43 8.65
C ASN A 169 -0.23 -5.83 8.10
N VAL A 170 0.12 -6.76 8.99
CA VAL A 170 0.66 -8.07 8.62
C VAL A 170 -0.02 -9.20 9.39
N SER A 171 0.01 -10.39 8.80
CA SER A 171 -0.22 -11.66 9.47
C SER A 171 1.09 -12.39 9.72
N TYR A 172 1.20 -13.14 10.82
CA TYR A 172 2.44 -13.81 11.22
C TYR A 172 2.26 -15.25 11.71
#